data_AF-T1BBR9-F1
#
_entry.id   AF-T1BBR9-F1
#
_cell.length_a   1.000
_cell.length_b   1.000
_cell.length_c   1.000
_cell.angle_alpha   90.00
_cell.angle_beta   90.00
_cell.angle_gamma   90.00
#
_symmetry.space_group_name_H-M   'P 1'
#
loop_
_entity.id
_entity.type
_entity.pdbx_description
1 polymer ?
#
loop_
_entity_poly.entity_id
_entity_poly.type
_entity_poly.pdbx_seq_one_letter_code
_entity_poly.pdbx_strand_id
1 'polypeptide(L)'
;MHEELQAVGTPELTTWAKANAAIFVPTKDVLADALAIQNRFPGLRDPKAEYEEADAYVIALARLREGIVVTQETPASEKHGRRRSHYIPDVCRELGLPCISLLGLMRREKWML
;
A
#
# COMPACT_ATOMS: atom_id res chain seq x y z
N MET A 1 5.01 4.65 -12.90
CA MET A 1 6.27 4.67 -12.12
C MET A 1 7.52 4.83 -12.98
N HIS A 2 7.73 4.02 -14.04
CA HIS A 2 8.88 4.24 -14.94
C HIS A 2 8.86 5.62 -15.63
N GLU A 3 7.68 6.12 -16.00
CA GLU A 3 7.50 7.47 -16.57
C GLU A 3 7.86 8.58 -15.58
N GLU A 4 7.35 8.52 -14.34
CA GLU A 4 7.70 9.48 -13.27
C GLU A 4 9.20 9.48 -12.95
N LEU A 5 9.83 8.31 -12.86
CA LEU A 5 11.27 8.19 -12.63
C LEU A 5 12.09 8.82 -13.77
N GLN A 6 11.61 8.76 -15.01
CA GLN A 6 12.28 9.42 -16.13
C GLN A 6 12.05 10.94 -16.15
N ALA A 7 10.89 11.40 -15.65
CA ALA A 7 10.55 12.82 -15.62
C ALA A 7 11.29 13.60 -14.52
N VAL A 8 11.44 13.01 -13.32
CA VAL A 8 11.96 13.74 -12.14
C VAL A 8 13.04 12.99 -11.35
N GLY A 9 13.43 11.78 -11.76
CA GLY A 9 14.42 10.97 -11.04
C GLY A 9 15.85 11.43 -11.30
N THR A 10 16.68 11.47 -10.26
CA THR A 10 18.12 11.71 -10.43
C THR A 10 18.76 10.55 -11.22
N PRO A 11 19.92 10.76 -11.87
CA PRO A 11 20.64 9.69 -12.55
C PRO A 11 20.93 8.49 -11.64
N GLU A 12 21.27 8.75 -10.38
CA GLU A 12 21.54 7.73 -9.37
C GLU A 12 20.29 6.92 -9.05
N LEU A 13 19.15 7.59 -8.81
CA LEU A 13 17.87 6.94 -8.53
C LEU A 13 17.40 6.10 -9.74
N THR A 14 17.56 6.64 -10.94
CA THR A 14 17.22 5.93 -12.19
C THR A 14 18.07 4.68 -12.38
N THR A 15 19.36 4.77 -12.07
CA THR A 15 20.28 3.63 -12.15
C THR A 15 19.92 2.56 -11.12
N TRP A 16 19.66 2.97 -9.88
CA TRP A 16 19.22 2.06 -8.81
C TRP A 16 17.89 1.38 -9.17
N ALA A 17 16.92 2.12 -9.69
CA ALA A 17 15.63 1.56 -10.06
C ALA A 17 15.76 0.51 -11.17
N LYS A 18 16.57 0.78 -12.20
CA LYS A 18 16.85 -0.19 -13.27
C LYS A 18 17.52 -1.47 -12.72
N ALA A 19 18.47 -1.33 -11.80
CA ALA A 19 19.13 -2.46 -11.15
C ALA A 19 18.20 -3.27 -10.24
N ASN A 20 17.11 -2.68 -9.76
CA ASN A 20 16.13 -3.31 -8.87
C ASN A 20 14.77 -3.54 -9.54
N ALA A 21 14.74 -3.80 -10.85
CA ALA A 21 13.48 -3.93 -11.61
C ALA A 21 12.44 -4.88 -10.98
N ALA A 22 12.88 -5.92 -10.27
CA ALA A 22 12.02 -6.94 -9.66
C ALA A 22 11.13 -6.44 -8.51
N ILE A 23 11.46 -5.31 -7.85
CA ILE A 23 10.60 -4.75 -6.79
C ILE A 23 9.43 -3.93 -7.35
N PHE A 24 9.41 -3.69 -8.65
CA PHE A 24 8.40 -2.88 -9.31
C PHE A 24 7.36 -3.75 -10.00
N VAL A 25 6.10 -3.37 -9.81
CA VAL A 25 4.96 -4.04 -10.41
C VAL A 25 4.31 -3.07 -11.41
N PRO A 26 4.05 -3.50 -12.66
CA PRO A 26 3.29 -2.69 -13.59
C PRO A 26 1.90 -2.33 -13.03
N THR A 27 1.53 -1.04 -13.06
CA THR A 27 0.25 -0.56 -12.52
C THR A 27 -0.95 -1.31 -13.11
N LYS A 28 -0.91 -1.62 -14.42
CA LYS A 28 -1.96 -2.38 -15.10
C LYS A 28 -2.25 -3.75 -14.47
N ASP A 29 -1.27 -4.37 -13.81
CA ASP A 29 -1.39 -5.71 -13.22
C ASP A 29 -2.13 -5.66 -11.87
N VAL A 30 -2.26 -4.48 -11.26
CA VAL A 30 -2.91 -4.26 -9.95
C VAL A 30 -4.12 -3.33 -10.02
N LEU A 31 -4.29 -2.62 -11.15
CA LEU A 31 -5.27 -1.54 -11.31
C LEU A 31 -6.71 -2.00 -11.06
N ALA A 32 -7.12 -3.13 -11.61
CA ALA A 32 -8.50 -3.61 -11.48
C ALA A 32 -8.88 -3.89 -10.01
N ASP A 33 -8.02 -4.59 -9.27
CA ASP A 33 -8.20 -4.87 -7.84
C ASP A 33 -8.14 -3.60 -6.99
N ALA A 34 -7.22 -2.68 -7.30
CA ALA A 34 -7.12 -1.41 -6.60
C ALA A 34 -8.41 -0.58 -6.76
N LEU A 35 -8.94 -0.46 -7.98
CA LEU A 35 -10.21 0.22 -8.24
C LEU A 35 -11.39 -0.48 -7.56
N ALA A 36 -11.42 -1.82 -7.55
CA ALA A 36 -12.46 -2.58 -6.85
C ALA A 36 -12.43 -2.32 -5.33
N ILE A 37 -11.24 -2.25 -4.73
CA ILE A 37 -11.06 -1.89 -3.32
C ILE A 37 -11.53 -0.45 -3.08
N GLN A 38 -11.11 0.51 -3.91
CA GLN A 38 -11.54 1.91 -3.75
C GLN A 38 -13.06 2.08 -3.85
N ASN A 39 -13.70 1.38 -4.78
CA ASN A 39 -15.15 1.45 -4.97
C ASN A 39 -15.92 0.80 -3.80
N ARG A 40 -15.38 -0.29 -3.23
CA ARG A 40 -15.98 -0.93 -2.05
C ARG A 40 -15.76 -0.13 -0.77
N PHE A 41 -14.61 0.55 -0.66
CA PHE A 41 -14.19 1.30 0.53
C PHE A 41 -13.96 2.78 0.20
N PRO A 42 -15.01 3.54 -0.15
CA PRO A 42 -14.87 4.95 -0.52
C PRO A 42 -14.23 5.78 0.60
N GLY A 43 -14.41 5.36 1.85
CA GLY A 43 -13.81 5.99 3.02
C GLY A 43 -12.32 5.77 3.22
N LEU A 44 -11.65 4.96 2.38
CA LEU A 44 -10.19 4.83 2.34
C LEU A 44 -9.55 6.04 1.65
N ARG A 45 -10.29 6.66 0.71
CA ARG A 45 -9.81 7.78 -0.09
C ARG A 45 -9.99 9.12 0.60
N ASP A 46 -9.08 10.05 0.35
CA ASP A 46 -9.35 11.47 0.53
C ASP A 46 -10.25 11.98 -0.60
N PRO A 47 -11.43 12.53 -0.30
CA PRO A 47 -12.23 13.19 -1.33
C PRO A 47 -11.56 14.47 -1.86
N LYS A 48 -10.53 15.00 -1.17
CA LYS A 48 -9.78 16.19 -1.57
C LYS A 48 -8.43 15.88 -2.22
N ALA A 49 -8.06 14.61 -2.38
CA ALA A 49 -6.80 14.26 -3.03
C ALA A 49 -6.86 14.62 -4.52
N GLU A 50 -5.85 15.36 -4.97
CA GLU A 50 -5.66 15.73 -6.38
C GLU A 50 -5.14 14.54 -7.21
N TYR A 51 -4.50 13.57 -6.56
CA TYR A 51 -3.87 12.41 -7.18
C TYR A 51 -4.37 11.09 -6.57
N GLU A 52 -4.14 10.00 -7.28
CA GLU A 52 -4.43 8.67 -6.77
C GLU A 52 -3.57 8.33 -5.54
N GLU A 53 -4.21 7.71 -4.55
CA GLU A 53 -3.57 7.32 -3.30
C GLU A 53 -3.12 5.85 -3.33
N ALA A 54 -1.96 5.59 -2.73
CA ALA A 54 -1.28 4.31 -2.80
C ALA A 54 -1.98 3.18 -2.03
N ASP A 55 -2.81 3.50 -1.02
CA ASP A 55 -3.35 2.54 -0.05
C ASP A 55 -4.06 1.35 -0.71
N ALA A 56 -4.94 1.63 -1.68
CA ALA A 56 -5.67 0.59 -2.38
C ALA A 56 -4.75 -0.31 -3.23
N TYR A 57 -3.68 0.26 -3.80
CA TYR A 57 -2.71 -0.48 -4.60
C TYR A 57 -1.85 -1.42 -3.75
N VAL A 58 -1.46 -1.00 -2.54
CA VAL A 58 -0.73 -1.86 -1.59
C VAL A 58 -1.58 -3.06 -1.18
N ILE A 59 -2.85 -2.83 -0.87
CA ILE A 59 -3.78 -3.89 -0.46
C ILE A 59 -4.08 -4.83 -1.63
N ALA A 60 -4.31 -4.30 -2.83
CA ALA A 60 -4.53 -5.07 -4.04
C ALA A 60 -3.34 -6.00 -4.33
N LEU A 61 -2.11 -5.48 -4.28
CA LEU A 61 -0.91 -6.25 -4.53
C LEU A 61 -0.74 -7.39 -3.51
N ALA A 62 -0.99 -7.12 -2.22
CA ALA A 62 -0.93 -8.15 -1.19
C ALA A 62 -1.97 -9.25 -1.44
N ARG A 63 -3.20 -8.87 -1.80
CA ARG A 63 -4.26 -9.84 -2.15
C ARG A 63 -3.86 -10.72 -3.34
N LEU A 64 -3.38 -10.13 -4.42
CA LEU A 64 -3.01 -10.84 -5.66
C LEU A 64 -1.83 -11.80 -5.47
N ARG A 65 -0.98 -11.54 -4.47
CA ARG A 65 0.23 -12.33 -4.18
C ARG A 65 0.10 -13.21 -2.94
N GLU A 66 -1.09 -13.33 -2.36
CA GLU A 66 -1.30 -14.03 -1.08
C GLU A 66 -0.34 -13.54 0.03
N GLY A 67 -0.05 -12.24 -0.02
CA GLY A 67 0.92 -11.57 0.83
C GLY A 67 0.35 -11.05 2.14
N ILE A 68 1.23 -10.42 2.91
CA ILE A 68 0.91 -9.74 4.16
C ILE A 68 1.11 -8.23 3.95
N VAL A 69 0.14 -7.43 4.33
CA VAL A 69 0.31 -5.97 4.37
C VAL A 69 1.07 -5.60 5.64
N VAL A 70 2.16 -4.85 5.49
CA VAL A 70 2.93 -4.31 6.61
C VAL A 70 2.74 -2.80 6.65
N THR A 71 2.11 -2.27 7.70
CA THR A 71 1.81 -0.84 7.84
C THR A 71 1.97 -0.39 9.29
N GLN A 72 2.33 0.88 9.50
CA GLN A 72 2.35 1.53 10.82
C GLN A 72 1.09 2.35 11.10
N GLU A 73 0.08 2.24 10.25
CA GLU A 73 -1.23 2.85 10.49
C GLU A 73 -2.03 2.08 11.56
N THR A 74 -2.94 2.81 12.21
CA THR A 74 -3.94 2.25 13.11
C THR A 74 -5.33 2.25 12.48
N PRO A 75 -6.25 1.36 12.92
CA PRO A 75 -7.66 1.39 12.54
C PRO A 75 -8.33 2.74 12.82
N ALA A 76 -9.40 3.05 12.08
CA ALA A 76 -10.19 4.26 12.28
C ALA A 76 -10.77 4.38 13.71
N SER A 77 -11.05 3.26 14.36
CA SER A 77 -11.58 3.21 15.74
C SER A 77 -10.57 3.69 16.79
N GLU A 78 -9.28 3.64 16.50
CA GLU A 78 -8.19 4.00 17.43
C GLU A 78 -7.70 5.44 17.24
N LYS A 79 -8.22 6.16 16.23
CA LYS A 79 -7.80 7.53 15.91
C LYS A 79 -8.76 8.56 16.50
N HIS A 80 -8.25 9.43 17.37
CA HIS A 80 -8.97 10.64 17.78
C HIS A 80 -9.12 11.60 16.59
N GLY A 81 -10.34 12.09 16.33
CA GLY A 81 -10.59 13.04 15.25
C GLY A 81 -10.34 12.47 13.85
N ARG A 82 -10.68 11.19 13.63
CA ARG A 82 -10.51 10.51 12.34
C ARG A 82 -11.04 11.36 11.18
N ARG A 83 -10.20 11.56 10.16
CA ARG A 83 -10.56 12.29 8.93
C ARG A 83 -11.21 11.40 7.88
N ARG A 84 -10.95 10.09 7.98
CA ARG A 84 -11.41 9.05 7.06
C ARG A 84 -12.11 7.96 7.86
N SER A 85 -13.03 7.25 7.22
CA SER A 85 -13.78 6.17 7.87
C SER A 85 -13.06 4.82 7.79
N HIS A 86 -12.11 4.67 6.87
CA HIS A 86 -11.29 3.46 6.72
C HIS A 86 -9.82 3.83 6.56
N TYR A 87 -8.95 3.01 7.12
CA TYR A 87 -7.51 3.00 6.89
C TYR A 87 -7.07 1.60 6.45
N ILE A 88 -5.80 1.42 6.08
CA ILE A 88 -5.27 0.13 5.60
C ILE A 88 -5.66 -1.05 6.54
N PRO A 89 -5.51 -0.97 7.88
CA PRO A 89 -5.86 -2.08 8.76
C PRO A 89 -7.35 -2.44 8.76
N ASP A 90 -8.25 -1.45 8.58
CA ASP A 90 -9.70 -1.68 8.52
C ASP A 90 -10.07 -2.48 7.28
N VAL A 91 -9.55 -2.06 6.13
CA VAL A 91 -9.81 -2.71 4.84
C VAL A 91 -9.21 -4.11 4.79
N CYS A 92 -7.97 -4.28 5.28
CA CYS A 92 -7.35 -5.61 5.34
C CYS A 92 -8.18 -6.58 6.21
N ARG A 93 -8.66 -6.12 7.37
CA ARG A 93 -9.50 -6.91 8.27
C ARG A 93 -10.81 -7.34 7.59
N GLU A 94 -11.50 -6.44 6.90
CA GLU A 94 -12.76 -6.76 6.22
C GLU A 94 -12.57 -7.68 5.00
N LEU A 95 -11.41 -7.61 4.35
CA LEU A 95 -11.04 -8.51 3.25
C LEU A 95 -10.44 -9.84 3.71
N GLY A 96 -10.23 -10.04 5.01
CA GLY A 96 -9.57 -11.24 5.55
C GLY A 96 -8.09 -11.34 5.19
N LEU A 97 -7.43 -10.21 4.86
CA LEU A 97 -6.02 -10.17 4.50
C LEU A 97 -5.14 -10.03 5.76
N PRO A 98 -4.04 -10.80 5.86
CA PRO A 98 -3.06 -10.59 6.92
C PRO A 98 -2.48 -9.18 6.90
N CYS A 99 -2.51 -8.50 8.04
CA CYS A 99 -1.99 -7.15 8.19
C CYS A 99 -1.30 -7.00 9.54
N ILE A 100 -0.04 -6.57 9.53
CA ILE A 100 0.81 -6.47 10.73
C ILE A 100 1.61 -5.16 10.76
N SER A 101 2.07 -4.78 11.96
CA SER A 101 3.03 -3.68 12.11
C SER A 101 4.44 -4.11 11.71
N LEU A 102 5.35 -3.15 11.53
CA LEU A 102 6.76 -3.45 11.32
C LEU A 102 7.34 -4.29 12.47
N LEU A 103 6.97 -3.95 13.71
CA LEU A 103 7.36 -4.74 14.89
C LEU A 103 6.78 -6.16 14.84
N GLY A 104 5.54 -6.31 14.34
CA GLY A 104 4.92 -7.61 14.09
C GLY A 104 5.73 -8.43 13.08
N LEU A 105 6.21 -7.82 12.00
CA LEU A 105 7.09 -8.46 11.02
C LEU A 105 8.42 -8.89 11.65
N MET A 106 9.11 -7.98 12.36
CA MET A 106 10.39 -8.28 13.01
C MET A 106 10.29 -9.47 13.97
N ARG A 107 9.21 -9.53 14.75
CA ARG A 107 8.94 -10.65 15.67
C ARG A 107 8.67 -11.96 14.92
N ARG A 108 7.87 -11.91 13.85
CA ARG A 108 7.55 -13.07 13.00
C ARG A 108 8.80 -13.65 12.35
N GLU A 109 9.65 -12.79 11.80
CA GLU A 109 10.87 -13.15 11.08
C GLU A 109 12.08 -13.36 12.01
N LYS A 110 11.87 -13.29 13.34
CA LYS A 110 12.91 -13.54 14.37
C LYS A 110 14.17 -12.70 14.18
N TRP A 111 14.03 -11.42 13.85
CA TRP A 111 15.18 -10.53 13.69
C TRP A 111 15.96 -10.45 15.00
N MET A 112 17.28 -10.58 14.89
CA MET A 112 18.23 -10.36 15.98
C MET A 112 18.90 -9.01 15.79
N LEU A 113 19.17 -8.33 16.91
CA LEU A 113 19.94 -7.08 16.95
C LEU A 113 21.43 -7.37 16.83
#